data_AF-A0A8C4UVC9-F1
#
_entry.id   AF-A0A8C4UVC9-F1
#
_cell.length_a   1.000
_cell.length_b   1.000
_cell.length_c   1.000
_cell.angle_alpha   90.00
_cell.angle_beta   90.00
_cell.angle_gamma   90.00
#
_symmetry.space_group_name_H-M   'P 1'
#
loop_
_entity.id
_entity.type
_entity.pdbx_description
1 polymer ?
#
loop_
_entity_poly.entity_id
_entity_poly.type
_entity_poly.pdbx_seq_one_letter_code
_entity_poly.pdbx_strand_id
1 'polypeptide(L)'
;GISLWTVVAAVQAVERSVDAHAARLLSLERRTVTTEKKYFDCEKTVVEFGSQLESKLAVLGTLIQEYRQLQQRLENMENLLKNKNFRILQLPPGDAVPKDWENLEEWQRELYKNVLRGKNESLISLDYVISKPDLLSQLQRGEVPCEGDEAASPEIPAEPGAGKRRITALFSIVMFGCWYHQTEDVAR
;
A
#
# COMPACT_ATOMS: atom_id res chain seq x y z
N GLY A 1 -1.65 -84.34 -21.38
CA GLY A 1 -2.16 -83.10 -21.99
C GLY A 1 -2.78 -82.25 -20.90
N ILE A 2 -2.70 -80.93 -21.00
CA ILE A 2 -3.38 -80.01 -20.07
C ILE A 2 -4.90 -80.27 -20.17
N SER A 3 -5.58 -80.38 -19.04
CA SER A 3 -7.03 -80.63 -19.03
C SER A 3 -7.81 -79.35 -19.31
N LEU A 4 -9.00 -79.47 -19.92
CA LEU A 4 -9.91 -78.34 -20.15
C LEU A 4 -10.21 -77.58 -18.84
N TRP A 5 -10.38 -78.31 -17.74
CA TRP A 5 -10.60 -77.74 -16.42
C TRP A 5 -9.43 -76.87 -15.93
N THR A 6 -8.19 -77.24 -16.24
CA THR A 6 -7.01 -76.43 -15.92
C THR A 6 -7.03 -75.10 -16.66
N VAL A 7 -7.43 -75.11 -17.94
CA VAL A 7 -7.57 -73.89 -18.75
C VAL A 7 -8.68 -73.00 -18.18
N VAL A 8 -9.84 -73.57 -17.85
CA VAL A 8 -10.97 -72.83 -17.26
C VAL A 8 -10.59 -72.19 -15.93
N ALA A 9 -9.90 -72.92 -15.05
CA ALA A 9 -9.43 -72.36 -13.78
C ALA A 9 -8.46 -71.19 -13.98
N ALA A 10 -7.55 -71.28 -14.95
CA ALA A 10 -6.64 -70.21 -15.28
C ALA A 10 -7.37 -68.97 -15.83
N VAL A 11 -8.35 -69.15 -16.72
CA VAL A 11 -9.18 -68.05 -17.25
C VAL A 11 -9.95 -67.36 -16.12
N GLN A 12 -10.58 -68.13 -15.23
CA GLN A 12 -11.29 -67.56 -14.08
C GLN A 12 -10.38 -66.85 -13.08
N ALA A 13 -9.12 -67.28 -12.96
CA ALA A 13 -8.13 -66.57 -12.13
C ALA A 13 -7.74 -65.24 -12.76
N VAL A 14 -7.58 -65.21 -14.09
CA VAL A 14 -7.32 -63.97 -14.84
C VAL A 14 -8.51 -63.02 -14.75
N GLU A 15 -9.73 -63.51 -14.90
CA GLU A 15 -10.95 -62.69 -14.78
C GLU A 15 -11.03 -61.99 -13.42
N ARG A 16 -10.88 -62.74 -12.32
CA ARG A 16 -10.84 -62.16 -10.96
C ARG A 16 -9.71 -61.16 -10.78
N SER A 17 -8.57 -61.41 -11.41
CA SER A 17 -7.45 -60.46 -11.39
C SER A 17 -7.83 -59.18 -12.12
N VAL A 18 -8.40 -59.25 -13.32
CA VAL A 18 -8.85 -58.09 -14.09
C VAL A 18 -9.86 -57.26 -13.29
N ASP A 19 -10.83 -57.89 -12.63
CA ASP A 19 -11.81 -57.19 -11.78
C ASP A 19 -11.13 -56.47 -10.60
N ALA A 20 -10.15 -57.11 -9.96
CA ALA A 20 -9.39 -56.49 -8.88
C ALA A 20 -8.56 -55.29 -9.37
N HIS A 21 -7.98 -55.37 -10.58
CA HIS A 21 -7.25 -54.26 -11.19
C HIS A 21 -8.19 -53.11 -11.60
N ALA A 22 -9.38 -53.42 -12.13
CA ALA A 22 -10.39 -52.41 -12.46
C ALA A 22 -10.85 -51.65 -11.21
N ALA A 23 -11.12 -52.35 -10.10
CA ALA A 23 -11.47 -51.72 -8.83
C ALA A 23 -10.35 -50.80 -8.29
N ARG A 24 -9.09 -51.23 -8.44
CA ARG A 24 -7.91 -50.41 -8.07
C ARG A 24 -7.79 -49.17 -8.94
N LEU A 25 -7.97 -49.29 -10.25
CA LEU A 25 -7.92 -48.15 -11.18
C LEU A 25 -8.98 -47.11 -10.85
N LEU A 26 -10.23 -47.53 -10.63
CA LEU A 26 -11.30 -46.61 -10.23
C LEU A 26 -11.02 -45.90 -8.89
N SER A 27 -10.41 -46.60 -7.93
CA SER A 27 -10.00 -46.01 -6.67
C SER A 27 -8.90 -44.96 -6.85
N LEU A 28 -7.91 -45.26 -7.70
CA LEU A 28 -6.83 -44.33 -8.02
C LEU A 28 -7.37 -43.10 -8.77
N GLU A 29 -8.21 -43.29 -9.77
CA GLU A 29 -8.82 -42.22 -10.57
C GLU A 29 -9.61 -41.23 -9.69
N ARG A 30 -10.42 -41.73 -8.76
CA ARG A 30 -11.14 -40.85 -7.81
C ARG A 30 -10.18 -40.04 -6.93
N ARG A 31 -9.08 -40.66 -6.51
CA ARG A 31 -8.06 -40.00 -5.70
C ARG A 31 -7.31 -38.94 -6.51
N THR A 32 -6.92 -39.25 -7.75
CA THR A 32 -6.20 -38.30 -8.63
C THR A 32 -7.07 -37.09 -8.93
N VAL A 33 -8.33 -37.29 -9.29
CA VAL A 33 -9.29 -36.18 -9.52
C VAL A 33 -9.43 -35.30 -8.27
N THR A 34 -9.49 -35.91 -7.08
CA THR A 34 -9.58 -35.16 -5.83
C THR A 34 -8.31 -34.36 -5.54
N THR A 35 -7.12 -34.93 -5.79
CA THR A 35 -5.85 -34.24 -5.60
C THR A 35 -5.62 -33.15 -6.64
N GLU A 36 -6.04 -33.36 -7.88
CA GLU A 36 -6.00 -32.36 -8.95
C GLU A 36 -6.87 -31.16 -8.58
N LYS A 37 -8.08 -31.38 -8.06
CA LYS A 37 -8.92 -30.30 -7.55
C LYS A 37 -8.22 -29.49 -6.46
N LYS A 38 -7.59 -30.16 -5.49
CA LYS A 38 -6.84 -29.48 -4.42
C LYS A 38 -5.66 -28.68 -4.98
N TYR A 39 -4.97 -29.22 -5.98
CA TYR A 39 -3.88 -28.51 -6.66
C TYR A 39 -4.39 -27.25 -7.36
N PHE A 40 -5.48 -27.36 -8.10
CA PHE A 40 -6.12 -26.23 -8.76
C PHE A 40 -6.60 -25.16 -7.78
N ASP A 41 -7.22 -25.56 -6.66
CA ASP A 41 -7.61 -24.63 -5.60
C ASP A 41 -6.38 -23.90 -5.01
N CYS A 42 -5.27 -24.62 -4.78
CA CYS A 42 -4.01 -24.01 -4.36
C CYS A 42 -3.45 -23.04 -5.41
N GLU A 43 -3.39 -23.42 -6.68
CA GLU A 43 -2.95 -22.57 -7.79
C GLU A 43 -3.75 -21.27 -7.84
N LYS A 44 -5.08 -21.36 -7.72
CA LYS A 44 -5.95 -20.18 -7.64
C LYS A 44 -5.56 -19.25 -6.50
N THR A 45 -5.29 -19.78 -5.31
CA THR A 45 -4.85 -18.95 -4.17
C THR A 45 -3.49 -18.31 -4.42
N VAL A 46 -2.57 -19.00 -5.08
CA VAL A 46 -1.24 -18.47 -5.42
C VAL A 46 -1.36 -17.30 -6.40
N VAL A 47 -2.23 -17.41 -7.41
CA VAL A 47 -2.51 -16.32 -8.35
C VAL A 47 -3.09 -15.10 -7.63
N GLU A 48 -4.03 -15.31 -6.71
CA GLU A 48 -4.60 -14.23 -5.88
C GLU A 48 -3.57 -13.57 -4.96
N PHE A 49 -2.63 -14.33 -4.40
CA PHE A 49 -1.51 -13.73 -3.66
C PHE A 49 -0.60 -12.91 -4.57
N GLY A 50 -0.39 -13.35 -5.82
CA GLY A 50 0.36 -12.62 -6.83
C GLY A 50 -0.23 -11.23 -7.09
N SER A 51 -1.52 -11.16 -7.40
CA SER A 51 -2.22 -9.89 -7.64
C SER A 51 -2.20 -8.95 -6.43
N GLN A 52 -2.31 -9.49 -5.22
CA GLN A 52 -2.18 -8.72 -3.98
C GLN A 52 -0.78 -8.15 -3.75
N LEU A 53 0.26 -8.87 -4.16
CA LEU A 53 1.63 -8.37 -4.07
C LEU A 53 1.90 -7.32 -5.13
N GLU A 54 1.47 -7.54 -6.36
CA GLU A 54 1.60 -6.58 -7.45
C GLU A 54 0.94 -5.24 -7.11
N SER A 55 -0.30 -5.28 -6.59
CA SER A 55 -0.99 -4.06 -6.15
C SER A 55 -0.27 -3.34 -5.00
N LYS A 56 0.28 -4.06 -4.00
CA LYS A 56 1.10 -3.44 -2.93
C LYS A 56 2.41 -2.86 -3.46
N LEU A 57 3.07 -3.54 -4.39
CA LEU A 57 4.29 -3.06 -5.03
C LEU A 57 4.03 -1.81 -5.87
N ALA A 58 2.89 -1.74 -6.56
CA ALA A 58 2.49 -0.54 -7.28
C ALA A 58 2.33 0.67 -6.34
N VAL A 59 1.66 0.49 -5.19
CA VAL A 59 1.52 1.55 -4.17
C VAL A 59 2.89 2.01 -3.63
N LEU A 60 3.77 1.07 -3.30
CA LEU A 60 5.14 1.41 -2.86
C LEU A 60 5.92 2.14 -3.96
N GLY A 61 5.75 1.75 -5.22
CA GLY A 61 6.32 2.44 -6.37
C GLY A 61 5.90 3.90 -6.43
N THR A 62 4.60 4.20 -6.27
CA THR A 62 4.08 5.57 -6.20
C THR A 62 4.69 6.35 -5.03
N LEU A 63 4.73 5.76 -3.84
CA LEU A 63 5.28 6.41 -2.65
C LEU A 63 6.76 6.79 -2.80
N ILE A 64 7.55 5.94 -3.46
CA ILE A 64 8.96 6.25 -3.77
C ILE A 64 9.07 7.46 -4.71
N GLN A 65 8.18 7.57 -5.70
CA GLN A 65 8.17 8.72 -6.61
C GLN A 65 7.75 10.00 -5.88
N GLU A 66 6.74 9.93 -5.01
CA GLU A 66 6.34 11.06 -4.16
C GLU A 66 7.48 11.52 -3.25
N TYR A 67 8.20 10.58 -2.62
CA TYR A 67 9.35 10.89 -1.80
C TYR A 67 10.45 11.59 -2.59
N ARG A 68 10.75 11.12 -3.81
CA ARG A 68 11.72 11.78 -4.71
C ARG A 68 11.29 13.21 -5.05
N GLN A 69 10.00 13.43 -5.33
CA GLN A 69 9.48 14.76 -5.62
C GLN A 69 9.58 15.69 -4.40
N LEU A 70 9.27 15.19 -3.21
CA LEU A 70 9.42 15.94 -1.96
C LEU A 70 10.88 16.30 -1.69
N GLN A 71 11.80 15.36 -1.93
CA GLN A 71 13.23 15.60 -1.80
C GLN A 71 13.72 16.71 -2.75
N GLN A 72 13.28 16.69 -4.01
CA GLN A 72 13.61 17.75 -4.97
C GLN A 72 13.07 19.12 -4.55
N ARG A 73 11.82 19.18 -4.03
CA ARG A 73 11.24 20.43 -3.52
C ARG A 73 12.02 20.97 -2.32
N LEU A 74 12.48 20.09 -1.43
CA LEU A 74 13.30 20.47 -0.29
C LEU A 74 14.65 21.04 -0.73
N GLU A 75 15.32 20.39 -1.68
CA GLU A 75 16.59 20.86 -2.25
C GLU A 75 16.42 22.20 -2.97
N ASN A 76 15.33 22.37 -3.73
CA ASN A 76 14.99 23.65 -4.36
C ASN A 76 14.80 24.76 -3.31
N MET A 77 14.10 24.47 -2.21
CA MET A 77 13.92 25.42 -1.11
C MET A 77 15.23 25.76 -0.43
N GLU A 78 16.09 24.77 -0.17
CA GLU A 78 17.42 24.99 0.41
C GLU A 78 18.29 25.89 -0.48
N ASN A 79 18.26 25.67 -1.79
CA ASN A 79 18.98 26.50 -2.76
C ASN A 79 18.46 27.95 -2.80
N LEU A 80 17.15 28.16 -2.67
CA LEU A 80 16.55 29.50 -2.57
C LEU A 80 17.03 30.25 -1.32
N LEU A 81 17.05 29.56 -0.18
CA LEU A 81 17.53 30.12 1.10
C LEU A 81 19.03 30.43 1.05
N LYS A 82 19.86 29.50 0.53
CA LYS A 82 21.31 29.68 0.39
C LYS A 82 21.67 30.86 -0.52
N ASN A 83 20.97 31.02 -1.64
CA ASN A 83 21.26 32.09 -2.61
C ASN A 83 20.64 33.45 -2.24
N LYS A 84 20.00 33.58 -1.07
CA LYS A 84 19.23 34.78 -0.68
C LYS A 84 18.25 35.23 -1.76
N ASN A 85 17.71 34.29 -2.54
CA ASN A 85 16.71 34.53 -3.60
C ASN A 85 15.31 34.73 -3.01
N PHE A 86 15.22 35.39 -1.86
CA PHE A 86 13.99 35.83 -1.22
C PHE A 86 13.21 36.84 -2.08
N ARG A 87 13.81 37.36 -3.17
CA ARG A 87 13.13 38.18 -4.17
C ARG A 87 11.98 37.45 -4.86
N ILE A 88 12.00 36.12 -4.96
CA ILE A 88 10.85 35.33 -5.46
C ILE A 88 9.69 35.32 -4.45
N LEU A 89 9.99 35.51 -3.16
CA LEU A 89 9.00 35.65 -2.09
C LEU A 89 8.63 37.12 -1.83
N GLN A 90 9.26 38.07 -2.52
CA GLN A 90 8.83 39.48 -2.46
C GLN A 90 7.46 39.55 -3.13
N LEU A 91 6.45 39.79 -2.31
CA LEU A 91 5.14 40.23 -2.80
C LEU A 91 5.38 41.49 -3.64
N PRO A 92 4.91 41.55 -4.89
CA PRO A 92 4.80 42.84 -5.56
C PRO A 92 3.99 43.78 -4.64
N PRO A 93 4.37 45.07 -4.53
CA PRO A 93 3.51 46.06 -3.91
C PRO A 93 2.13 45.96 -4.57
N GLY A 94 1.07 46.00 -3.75
CA GLY A 94 -0.30 45.74 -4.16
C GLY A 94 -0.65 46.36 -5.52
N ASP A 95 -1.30 45.54 -6.35
CA ASP A 95 -1.91 45.82 -7.66
C ASP A 95 -1.17 45.34 -8.92
N ALA A 96 0.05 44.79 -8.82
CA ALA A 96 0.74 44.20 -9.97
C ALA A 96 0.92 42.68 -9.84
N VAL A 97 0.09 41.89 -10.54
CA VAL A 97 0.37 40.46 -10.77
C VAL A 97 1.70 40.35 -11.52
N PRO A 98 2.69 39.59 -11.02
CA PRO A 98 3.97 39.44 -11.72
C PRO A 98 3.75 38.79 -13.08
N LYS A 99 4.34 39.37 -14.13
CA LYS A 99 4.26 38.87 -15.51
C LYS A 99 4.76 37.42 -15.69
N ASP A 100 5.50 36.89 -14.71
CA ASP A 100 6.07 35.53 -14.75
C ASP A 100 5.29 34.50 -13.92
N TRP A 101 4.05 34.81 -13.48
CA TRP A 101 3.20 33.89 -12.71
C TRP A 101 2.93 32.53 -13.39
N GLU A 102 2.95 32.48 -14.72
CA GLU A 102 2.76 31.26 -15.51
C GLU A 102 3.98 30.33 -15.50
N ASN A 103 5.19 30.86 -15.25
CA ASN A 103 6.44 30.10 -15.24
C ASN A 103 6.80 29.52 -13.85
N LEU A 104 6.01 29.81 -12.81
CA LEU A 104 6.23 29.22 -11.49
C LEU A 104 5.75 27.78 -11.44
N GLU A 105 6.58 26.91 -10.87
CA GLU A 105 6.21 25.53 -10.58
C GLU A 105 5.02 25.50 -9.61
N GLU A 106 4.16 24.48 -9.72
CA GLU A 106 2.90 24.40 -8.94
C GLU A 106 3.11 24.57 -7.43
N TRP A 107 4.20 24.04 -6.87
CA TRP A 107 4.49 24.18 -5.44
C TRP A 107 4.84 25.62 -5.04
N GLN A 108 5.44 26.42 -5.93
CA GLN A 108 5.72 27.82 -5.66
C GLN A 108 4.43 28.64 -5.65
N ARG A 109 3.50 28.34 -6.57
CA ARG A 109 2.16 28.94 -6.59
C ARG A 109 1.35 28.54 -5.35
N GLU A 110 1.42 27.29 -4.94
CA GLU A 110 0.78 26.77 -3.73
C GLU A 110 1.32 27.49 -2.47
N LEU A 111 2.64 27.63 -2.36
CA LEU A 111 3.30 28.35 -1.27
C LEU A 111 2.89 29.82 -1.25
N TYR A 112 2.91 30.51 -2.40
CA TYR A 112 2.48 31.90 -2.50
C TYR A 112 1.01 32.07 -2.09
N LYS A 113 0.11 31.19 -2.55
CA LYS A 113 -1.30 31.19 -2.14
C LYS A 113 -1.45 31.00 -0.64
N ASN A 114 -0.70 30.08 -0.04
CA ASN A 114 -0.74 29.83 1.40
C ASN A 114 -0.22 31.03 2.21
N VAL A 115 0.87 31.68 1.76
CA VAL A 115 1.38 32.90 2.40
C VAL A 115 0.42 34.08 2.24
N LEU A 116 -0.18 34.26 1.06
CA LEU A 116 -1.14 35.33 0.80
C LEU A 116 -2.44 35.11 1.61
N ARG A 117 -2.93 33.87 1.68
CA ARG A 117 -4.08 33.50 2.52
C ARG A 117 -3.81 33.79 3.99
N GLY A 118 -2.65 33.37 4.53
CA GLY A 118 -2.28 33.66 5.92
C GLY A 118 -2.13 35.16 6.22
N LYS A 119 -1.61 35.96 5.28
CA LYS A 119 -1.55 37.43 5.42
C LYS A 119 -2.93 38.07 5.38
N ASN A 120 -3.81 37.64 4.50
CA ASN A 120 -5.17 38.18 4.41
C ASN A 120 -6.01 37.79 5.63
N GLU A 121 -5.89 36.56 6.13
CA GLU A 121 -6.51 36.14 7.40
C GLU A 121 -5.98 36.98 8.58
N SER A 122 -4.67 37.25 8.63
CA SER A 122 -4.06 38.12 9.63
C SER A 122 -4.52 39.58 9.52
N LEU A 123 -4.69 40.11 8.30
CA LEU A 123 -5.18 41.48 8.06
C LEU A 123 -6.68 41.60 8.38
N ILE A 124 -7.48 40.60 8.05
CA ILE A 124 -8.92 40.54 8.41
C ILE A 124 -9.08 40.44 9.94
N SER A 125 -8.21 39.67 10.61
CA SER A 125 -8.18 39.60 12.08
C SER A 125 -7.80 40.94 12.70
N LEU A 126 -6.80 41.63 12.15
CA LEU A 126 -6.38 42.96 12.59
C LEU A 126 -7.46 44.02 12.35
N ASP A 127 -8.11 44.02 11.18
CA ASP A 127 -9.23 44.91 10.88
C ASP A 127 -10.45 44.60 11.73
N TYR A 128 -10.70 43.35 12.12
CA TYR A 128 -11.76 42.98 13.05
C TYR A 128 -11.49 43.50 14.48
N VAL A 129 -10.24 43.46 14.92
CA VAL A 129 -9.79 44.01 16.22
C VAL A 129 -9.83 45.54 16.22
N ILE A 130 -9.47 46.19 15.11
CA ILE A 130 -9.50 47.66 14.96
C ILE A 130 -10.94 48.18 14.81
N SER A 131 -11.81 47.43 14.12
CA SER A 131 -13.22 47.80 13.89
C SER A 131 -14.13 47.55 15.09
N LYS A 132 -13.65 46.86 16.13
CA LYS A 132 -14.39 46.60 17.40
C LYS A 132 -13.52 46.91 18.63
N PRO A 133 -13.44 48.19 19.06
CA PRO A 133 -12.67 48.60 20.25
C PRO A 133 -13.21 48.01 21.57
N ASP A 134 -14.44 47.48 21.58
CA ASP A 134 -15.05 46.83 22.74
C ASP A 134 -14.36 45.51 23.14
N LEU A 135 -13.76 44.80 22.16
CA LEU A 135 -13.02 43.55 22.43
C LEU A 135 -11.61 43.82 22.98
N LEU A 136 -10.96 44.92 22.55
CA LEU A 136 -9.69 45.39 23.12
C LEU A 136 -9.86 45.81 24.59
N SER A 137 -11.00 46.41 24.92
CA SER A 137 -11.33 46.85 26.27
C SER A 137 -11.53 45.68 27.25
N GLN A 138 -12.01 44.52 26.76
CA GLN A 138 -12.16 43.29 27.55
C GLN A 138 -10.85 42.51 27.70
N LEU A 139 -9.96 42.53 26.71
CA LEU A 139 -8.65 41.87 26.82
C LEU A 139 -7.69 42.63 27.75
N GLN A 140 -7.81 43.97 27.80
CA GLN A 140 -7.00 44.83 28.66
C GLN A 140 -7.53 44.89 30.11
N ARG A 141 -8.82 44.60 30.31
CA ARG A 141 -9.48 44.44 31.60
C ARG A 141 -9.55 42.95 31.91
N GLY A 142 -8.50 42.38 32.49
CA GLY A 142 -8.48 40.98 32.92
C GLY A 142 -9.60 40.66 33.91
N GLU A 143 -10.78 40.30 33.40
CA GLU A 143 -11.90 39.78 34.18
C GLU A 143 -12.00 38.28 33.96
N VAL A 144 -11.74 37.58 35.05
CA VAL A 144 -11.97 36.15 35.25
C VAL A 144 -13.46 35.94 35.51
N PRO A 145 -14.14 35.06 34.77
CA PRO A 145 -15.27 34.31 35.34
C PRO A 145 -14.79 32.95 35.84
N CYS A 146 -14.85 32.77 37.16
CA CYS A 146 -14.65 31.50 37.82
C CYS A 146 -15.87 30.57 37.65
N GLU A 147 -15.56 29.27 37.72
CA GLU A 147 -16.37 28.09 38.07
C GLU A 147 -17.15 27.32 37.00
N GLY A 148 -16.86 26.01 36.93
CA GLY A 148 -17.67 24.98 36.27
C GLY A 148 -16.93 23.72 35.82
N ASP A 149 -16.41 22.93 36.76
CA ASP A 149 -16.22 21.46 36.78
C ASP A 149 -15.41 20.67 35.71
N GLU A 150 -14.30 20.12 36.21
CA GLU A 150 -13.93 18.69 36.31
C GLU A 150 -13.90 17.74 35.07
N ALA A 151 -12.68 17.21 34.87
CA ALA A 151 -12.32 15.83 34.52
C ALA A 151 -12.91 15.16 33.27
N ALA A 152 -12.02 14.79 32.34
CA ALA A 152 -11.48 13.43 32.26
C ALA A 152 -10.68 13.23 30.96
N SER A 153 -9.42 12.86 31.13
CA SER A 153 -8.59 12.25 30.08
C SER A 153 -9.00 10.78 29.91
N PRO A 154 -9.20 10.28 28.67
CA PRO A 154 -9.16 8.84 28.42
C PRO A 154 -7.86 8.45 27.70
N GLU A 155 -6.92 7.88 28.46
CA GLU A 155 -5.85 7.04 27.94
C GLU A 155 -6.33 5.60 27.70
N ILE A 156 -5.45 4.80 27.08
CA ILE A 156 -5.31 3.33 27.08
C ILE A 156 -6.03 2.62 25.90
N PRO A 157 -5.54 1.48 25.29
CA PRO A 157 -4.31 0.67 25.50
C PRO A 157 -3.51 0.29 24.22
N ALA A 158 -2.33 -0.27 24.47
CA ALA A 158 -1.47 -0.98 23.53
C ALA A 158 -1.79 -2.51 23.39
N GLU A 159 -1.59 -3.03 22.16
CA GLU A 159 -1.18 -4.40 21.71
C GLU A 159 -2.11 -5.61 22.03
N PRO A 160 -1.99 -6.83 21.41
CA PRO A 160 -0.87 -7.44 20.65
C PRO A 160 -1.26 -8.30 19.41
N GLY A 161 -0.27 -8.90 18.70
CA GLY A 161 -0.55 -10.16 17.96
C GLY A 161 0.45 -10.62 16.90
N ALA A 162 1.42 -11.43 17.30
CA ALA A 162 2.39 -12.10 16.45
C ALA A 162 1.77 -13.10 15.44
N GLY A 163 2.15 -12.97 14.16
CA GLY A 163 1.75 -13.91 13.11
C GLY A 163 2.59 -13.83 11.84
N LYS A 164 3.90 -13.54 11.95
CA LYS A 164 4.78 -13.29 10.77
C LYS A 164 5.80 -14.39 10.45
N ARG A 165 5.75 -15.57 11.06
CA ARG A 165 6.81 -16.61 10.92
C ARG A 165 6.40 -17.90 10.21
N ARG A 166 5.44 -17.86 9.28
CA ARG A 166 5.15 -19.02 8.39
C ARG A 166 5.06 -18.67 6.90
N ILE A 167 5.02 -17.38 6.54
CA ILE A 167 4.88 -16.92 5.15
C ILE A 167 6.24 -16.86 4.44
N THR A 168 7.35 -16.70 5.18
CA THR A 168 8.71 -16.63 4.64
C THR A 168 9.18 -17.90 3.92
N ALA A 169 8.67 -19.08 4.27
CA ALA A 169 9.12 -20.33 3.65
C ALA A 169 8.55 -20.56 2.23
N LEU A 170 7.32 -20.10 1.96
CA LEU A 170 6.69 -20.27 0.65
C LEU A 170 7.23 -19.27 -0.38
N PHE A 171 7.59 -18.06 0.05
CA PHE A 171 8.21 -17.05 -0.81
C PHE A 171 9.58 -17.51 -1.35
N SER A 172 10.38 -18.22 -0.56
CA SER A 172 11.65 -18.74 -1.06
C SER A 172 11.47 -19.80 -2.14
N ILE A 173 10.51 -20.72 -2.00
CA ILE A 173 10.35 -21.82 -2.99
C ILE A 173 9.91 -21.29 -4.36
N VAL A 174 8.98 -20.32 -4.39
CA VAL A 174 8.49 -19.76 -5.66
C VAL A 174 9.57 -18.90 -6.33
N MET A 175 10.30 -18.07 -5.57
CA MET A 175 11.36 -17.23 -6.13
C MET A 175 12.57 -18.04 -6.61
N PHE A 176 12.96 -19.11 -5.91
CA PHE A 176 14.03 -20.01 -6.38
C PHE A 176 13.60 -20.83 -7.60
N GLY A 177 12.32 -21.25 -7.68
CA GLY A 177 11.78 -21.93 -8.87
C GLY A 177 11.76 -21.03 -10.10
N CYS A 178 11.29 -19.78 -9.97
CA CYS A 178 11.28 -18.81 -11.07
C CYS A 178 12.69 -18.38 -11.50
N TRP A 179 13.65 -18.25 -10.57
CA TRP A 179 15.05 -18.01 -10.92
C TRP A 179 15.62 -19.19 -11.71
N TYR A 180 15.49 -20.42 -11.20
CA TYR A 180 16.09 -21.61 -11.84
C TYR A 180 15.58 -21.82 -13.28
N HIS A 181 14.29 -21.60 -13.52
CA HIS A 181 13.71 -21.73 -14.86
C HIS A 181 14.15 -20.59 -15.80
N GLN A 182 14.27 -19.35 -15.31
CA GLN A 182 14.74 -18.21 -16.10
C GLN A 182 16.21 -18.34 -16.51
N THR A 183 17.04 -19.04 -15.73
CA THR A 183 18.45 -19.28 -16.06
C THR A 183 18.69 -20.38 -17.09
N GLU A 184 17.73 -21.29 -17.30
CA GLU A 184 17.84 -22.34 -18.33
C GLU A 184 17.49 -21.83 -19.73
N ASP A 185 16.57 -20.86 -19.86
CA ASP A 185 16.21 -20.24 -21.14
C ASP A 185 17.26 -19.26 -21.69
N VAL A 186 18.18 -18.77 -20.85
CA VAL A 186 19.30 -17.91 -21.27
C VAL A 186 20.54 -18.71 -21.66
N ALA A 187 20.56 -20.02 -21.39
CA ALA A 187 21.70 -20.92 -21.64
C ALA A 187 21.51 -21.88 -22.84
N ARG A 188 20.47 -21.67 -23.66
CA ARG A 188 20.19 -22.46 -24.87
C ARG A 188 20.15 -21.58 -26.11
#